data_AF-A0A2E2D6L1-F1
#
_entry.id   AF-A0A2E2D6L1-F1
#
_cell.length_a   1.000
_cell.length_b   1.000
_cell.length_c   1.000
_cell.angle_alpha   90.00
_cell.angle_beta   90.00
_cell.angle_gamma   90.00
#
_symmetry.space_group_name_H-M   'P 1'
#
loop_
_entity.id
_entity.type
_entity.pdbx_description
1 polymer ?
#
loop_
_entity_poly.entity_id
_entity_poly.type
_entity_poly.pdbx_seq_one_letter_code
_entity_poly.pdbx_strand_id
1 'polypeptide(L)'
;MSNKKARQQIMEYVTSNFDQITVEPGKIKMNFRCHDNSVHYAKKNKHSKLAMCVYIDRNCPVIHFVNYNKGRFKDNTLGQWTRCYDYYFIKWIRDEEMWDIHDIFTNYRKHLGKQLSWWVRLTSDFRG
;
A
#
# COMPACT_ATOMS: atom_id res chain seq x y z
N MET A 1 -7.59 0.89 -22.51
CA MET A 1 -7.41 2.36 -22.49
C MET A 1 -7.84 2.98 -21.15
N SER A 2 -9.03 2.66 -20.64
CA SER A 2 -9.55 3.20 -19.35
C SER A 2 -8.68 2.86 -18.13
N ASN A 3 -8.20 1.63 -17.99
CA ASN A 3 -7.34 1.23 -16.86
C ASN A 3 -6.02 2.01 -16.79
N LYS A 4 -5.45 2.40 -17.95
CA LYS A 4 -4.24 3.24 -17.99
C LYS A 4 -4.54 4.64 -17.43
N LYS A 5 -5.67 5.24 -17.81
CA LYS A 5 -6.12 6.52 -17.25
C LYS A 5 -6.43 6.42 -15.75
N ALA A 6 -7.04 5.31 -15.31
CA ALA A 6 -7.30 5.08 -13.89
C ALA A 6 -6.00 5.04 -13.07
N ARG A 7 -5.01 4.26 -13.52
CA ARG A 7 -3.69 4.20 -12.88
C ARG A 7 -3.02 5.57 -12.83
N GLN A 8 -3.09 6.33 -13.91
CA GLN A 8 -2.53 7.68 -13.97
C GLN A 8 -3.21 8.61 -12.96
N GLN A 9 -4.54 8.67 -12.90
CA GLN A 9 -5.26 9.52 -11.94
C GLN A 9 -4.98 9.14 -10.48
N ILE A 10 -4.89 7.84 -10.18
CA ILE A 10 -4.51 7.37 -8.84
C ILE A 10 -3.07 7.77 -8.52
N MET A 11 -2.16 7.65 -9.47
CA MET A 11 -0.76 8.05 -9.29
C MET A 11 -0.62 9.55 -9.05
N GLU A 12 -1.29 10.39 -9.85
CA GLU A 12 -1.34 11.84 -9.66
C GLU A 12 -1.89 12.20 -8.27
N TYR A 13 -3.00 11.56 -7.87
CA TYR A 13 -3.54 11.72 -6.52
C TYR A 13 -2.53 11.35 -5.44
N VAL A 14 -1.90 10.17 -5.54
CA VAL A 14 -0.96 9.68 -4.52
C VAL A 14 0.26 10.58 -4.40
N THR A 15 0.89 10.92 -5.53
CA THR A 15 2.10 11.74 -5.55
C THR A 15 1.86 13.19 -5.15
N SER A 16 0.63 13.71 -5.29
CA SER A 16 0.29 15.08 -4.90
C SER A 16 -0.19 15.21 -3.44
N ASN A 17 -0.61 14.12 -2.80
CA ASN A 17 -1.26 14.18 -1.48
C ASN A 17 -0.50 13.46 -0.37
N PHE A 18 0.54 12.68 -0.70
CA PHE A 18 1.27 11.86 0.26
C PHE A 18 2.77 12.07 0.16
N ASP A 19 3.44 12.00 1.31
CA ASP A 19 4.89 12.11 1.37
C ASP A 19 5.56 10.81 0.93
N GLN A 20 6.63 10.95 0.16
CA GLN A 20 7.49 9.83 -0.17
C GLN A 20 8.23 9.34 1.08
N ILE A 21 8.31 8.03 1.27
CA ILE A 21 9.04 7.40 2.38
C ILE A 21 10.13 6.47 1.87
N THR A 22 11.22 6.40 2.64
CA THR A 22 12.27 5.41 2.39
C THR A 22 11.91 4.09 3.07
N VAL A 23 11.81 3.03 2.28
CA VAL A 23 11.52 1.69 2.78
C VAL A 23 12.74 0.80 2.56
N GLU A 24 13.17 0.14 3.64
CA GLU A 24 14.31 -0.76 3.60
C GLU A 24 13.85 -2.22 3.39
N PRO A 25 14.66 -3.06 2.70
CA PRO A 25 14.35 -4.47 2.57
C PRO A 25 14.33 -5.16 3.94
N GLY A 26 13.29 -5.95 4.17
CA GLY A 26 13.11 -6.82 5.32
C GLY A 26 13.40 -8.29 5.02
N LYS A 27 13.03 -9.19 5.95
CA LYS A 27 13.12 -10.64 5.75
C LYS A 27 11.88 -11.11 4.98
N ILE A 28 12.09 -11.59 3.74
CA ILE A 28 11.01 -11.98 2.81
C ILE A 28 10.16 -13.12 3.39
N LYS A 29 8.84 -12.97 3.33
CA LYS A 29 7.87 -14.08 3.34
C LYS A 29 7.11 -14.12 2.01
N MET A 30 7.12 -15.26 1.33
CA MET A 30 6.75 -15.41 -0.09
C MET A 30 5.25 -15.65 -0.36
N ASN A 31 4.31 -15.14 0.44
CA ASN A 31 2.89 -15.23 0.03
C ASN A 31 2.43 -13.93 -0.64
N PHE A 32 1.47 -14.03 -1.55
CA PHE A 32 0.94 -12.91 -2.33
C PHE A 32 0.08 -11.92 -1.52
N ARG A 33 -0.06 -12.11 -0.20
CA ARG A 33 -0.90 -11.29 0.69
C ARG A 33 -0.02 -10.43 1.60
N CYS A 34 0.42 -9.28 1.08
CA CYS A 34 1.34 -8.37 1.77
C CYS A 34 0.83 -7.89 3.14
N HIS A 35 -0.48 -7.64 3.25
CA HIS A 35 -1.13 -7.23 4.50
C HIS A 35 -1.05 -8.32 5.56
N ASP A 36 -1.36 -9.58 5.20
CA ASP A 36 -1.30 -10.72 6.13
C ASP A 36 0.13 -10.95 6.62
N ASN A 37 1.12 -10.86 5.72
CA ASN A 37 2.53 -10.98 6.08
C ASN A 37 2.97 -9.89 7.07
N SER A 38 2.56 -8.65 6.79
CA SER A 38 2.91 -7.49 7.59
C SER A 38 2.29 -7.57 8.99
N VAL A 39 1.01 -7.93 9.08
CA VAL A 39 0.31 -8.15 10.36
C VAL A 39 0.94 -9.28 11.14
N HIS A 40 1.17 -10.44 10.50
CA HIS A 40 1.81 -11.57 11.18
C HIS A 40 3.20 -11.20 11.72
N TYR A 41 4.00 -10.48 10.93
CA TYR A 41 5.31 -10.01 11.39
C TYR A 41 5.19 -9.03 12.56
N ALA A 42 4.26 -8.07 12.48
CA ALA A 42 4.03 -7.11 13.55
C ALA A 42 3.61 -7.79 14.85
N LYS A 43 2.63 -8.69 14.80
CA LYS A 43 2.15 -9.43 15.98
C LYS A 43 3.25 -10.30 16.59
N LYS A 44 4.00 -11.03 15.76
CA LYS A 44 5.13 -11.86 16.22
C LYS A 44 6.22 -11.04 16.93
N ASN A 45 6.49 -9.82 16.46
CA ASN A 45 7.55 -8.97 16.99
C ASN A 45 7.03 -7.84 17.91
N LYS A 46 5.75 -7.88 18.29
CA LYS A 46 5.08 -6.87 19.14
C LYS A 46 5.23 -5.43 18.64
N HIS A 47 5.13 -5.22 17.33
CA HIS A 47 5.10 -3.87 16.76
C HIS A 47 3.75 -3.22 17.08
N SER A 48 3.76 -1.97 17.55
CA SER A 48 2.53 -1.23 17.88
C SER A 48 1.78 -0.68 16.67
N LYS A 49 2.41 -0.64 15.49
CA LYS A 49 1.82 -0.09 14.28
C LYS A 49 2.43 -0.63 12.99
N LEU A 50 1.66 -0.56 11.92
CA LEU A 50 2.07 -0.74 10.52
C LEU A 50 1.89 0.56 9.76
N ALA A 51 2.66 0.73 8.68
CA ALA A 51 2.40 1.80 7.72
C ALA A 51 1.66 1.23 6.51
N MET A 52 0.52 1.82 6.19
CA MET A 52 -0.13 1.65 4.89
C MET A 52 0.47 2.68 3.93
N CYS A 53 0.87 2.20 2.76
CA CYS A 53 1.53 3.01 1.74
C CYS A 53 1.08 2.57 0.34
N VAL A 54 1.44 3.36 -0.66
CA VAL A 54 1.37 2.94 -2.07
C VAL A 54 2.78 2.94 -2.62
N TYR A 55 3.17 1.86 -3.30
CA TYR A 55 4.35 1.90 -4.14
C TYR A 55 3.98 1.98 -5.62
N ILE A 56 4.86 2.56 -6.43
CA ILE A 56 4.66 2.69 -7.88
C ILE A 56 5.57 1.68 -8.59
N ASP A 57 4.96 0.70 -9.26
CA ASP A 57 5.66 -0.23 -10.17
C ASP A 57 5.24 0.04 -11.62
N ARG A 58 6.15 0.55 -12.45
CA ARG A 58 5.92 0.80 -13.89
C ARG A 58 4.59 1.54 -14.17
N ASN A 59 4.35 2.64 -13.46
CA ASN A 59 3.10 3.42 -13.51
C ASN A 59 1.85 2.67 -13.00
N CYS A 60 2.03 1.64 -12.18
CA CYS A 60 0.96 0.93 -11.51
C CYS A 60 1.05 1.22 -10.00
N PRO A 61 0.13 2.05 -9.45
CA PRO A 61 0.07 2.26 -8.01
C PRO A 61 -0.48 1.00 -7.32
N VAL A 62 0.25 0.49 -6.33
CA VAL A 62 -0.12 -0.71 -5.58
C VAL A 62 -0.18 -0.38 -4.09
N ILE A 63 -1.35 -0.63 -3.48
CA ILE A 63 -1.52 -0.52 -2.02
C ILE A 63 -0.66 -1.59 -1.35
N HIS A 64 0.10 -1.19 -0.35
CA HIS A 64 1.06 -2.05 0.33
C HIS A 64 1.15 -1.72 1.82
N PHE A 65 1.59 -2.70 2.59
CA PHE A 65 1.79 -2.57 4.03
C PHE A 65 3.25 -2.87 4.36
N VAL A 66 3.84 -2.01 5.17
CA VAL A 66 5.23 -2.16 5.62
C VAL A 66 5.28 -2.06 7.13
N ASN A 67 6.18 -2.83 7.74
CA ASN A 67 6.39 -2.78 9.17
C ASN A 67 7.21 -1.54 9.53
N TYR A 68 6.92 -0.93 10.68
CA TYR A 68 7.74 0.15 11.22
C TYR A 68 8.44 -0.33 12.49
N ASN A 69 9.76 -0.24 12.51
CA ASN A 69 10.57 -0.68 13.64
C ASN A 69 11.76 0.28 13.84
N LYS A 70 11.97 0.76 15.08
CA LYS A 70 13.09 1.64 15.45
C LYS A 70 13.33 2.80 14.47
N GLY A 71 12.27 3.51 14.08
CA GLY A 71 12.40 4.66 13.18
C GLY A 71 12.45 4.33 11.69
N ARG A 72 12.39 3.04 11.31
CA ARG A 72 12.60 2.60 9.93
C ARG A 72 11.42 1.82 9.38
N PHE A 73 11.06 2.11 8.14
CA PHE A 73 10.10 1.31 7.37
C PHE A 73 10.80 0.07 6.79
N LYS A 74 10.16 -1.08 6.94
CA LYS A 74 10.69 -2.39 6.54
C LYS A 74 9.64 -3.15 5.73
N ASP A 75 10.01 -3.50 4.51
CA ASP A 75 9.20 -4.34 3.64
C ASP A 75 9.62 -5.81 3.79
N ASN A 76 8.83 -6.58 4.53
CA ASN A 76 9.05 -8.02 4.72
C ASN A 76 8.34 -8.86 3.64
N THR A 77 7.77 -8.24 2.61
CA THR A 77 7.05 -8.92 1.53
C THR A 77 7.85 -8.91 0.23
N LEU A 78 8.29 -7.74 -0.24
CA LEU A 78 9.00 -7.59 -1.52
C LEU A 78 10.52 -7.81 -1.40
N GLY A 79 11.08 -7.66 -0.19
CA GLY A 79 12.50 -7.87 0.05
C GLY A 79 13.38 -6.91 -0.76
N GLN A 80 14.36 -7.43 -1.49
CA GLN A 80 15.29 -6.60 -2.26
C GLN A 80 14.60 -5.73 -3.32
N TRP A 81 13.44 -6.17 -3.85
CA TRP A 81 12.66 -5.42 -4.84
C TRP A 81 12.13 -4.09 -4.31
N THR A 82 12.05 -3.92 -2.97
CA THR A 82 11.70 -2.65 -2.32
C THR A 82 12.56 -1.49 -2.81
N ARG A 83 13.81 -1.74 -3.18
CA ARG A 83 14.72 -0.69 -3.67
C ARG A 83 14.39 -0.17 -5.07
N CYS A 84 13.51 -0.85 -5.78
CA CYS A 84 13.16 -0.53 -7.15
C CYS A 84 11.89 0.34 -7.26
N TYR A 85 11.26 0.68 -6.14
CA TYR A 85 9.96 1.37 -6.13
C TYR A 85 9.97 2.60 -5.24
N ASP A 86 9.21 3.62 -5.67
CA ASP A 86 8.91 4.79 -4.84
C ASP A 86 7.69 4.50 -3.97
N TYR A 87 7.82 4.72 -2.67
CA TYR A 87 6.76 4.49 -1.68
C TYR A 87 6.20 5.81 -1.17
N TYR A 88 4.89 5.90 -1.04
CA TYR A 88 4.16 7.07 -0.56
C TYR A 88 3.34 6.69 0.67
N PHE A 89 3.57 7.37 1.80
CA PHE A 89 2.93 7.06 3.07
C PHE A 89 1.50 7.58 3.14
N ILE A 90 0.56 6.71 3.49
CA ILE A 90 -0.85 7.07 3.58
C ILE A 90 -1.27 7.28 5.03
N LYS A 91 -1.15 6.24 5.86
CA LYS A 91 -1.56 6.30 7.26
C LYS A 91 -0.92 5.18 8.09
N TRP A 92 -0.96 5.39 9.40
CA TRP A 92 -0.66 4.34 10.38
C TRP A 92 -1.86 3.42 10.56
N ILE A 93 -1.59 2.13 10.68
CA ILE A 93 -2.53 1.11 11.16
C ILE A 93 -2.08 0.72 12.56
N ARG A 94 -2.91 0.97 13.57
CA ARG A 94 -2.60 0.64 14.96
C ARG A 94 -2.80 -0.85 15.24
N ASP A 95 -2.27 -1.33 16.35
CA ASP A 95 -2.30 -2.74 16.72
C ASP A 95 -3.72 -3.33 16.78
N GLU A 96 -4.69 -2.53 17.22
CA GLU A 96 -6.10 -2.91 17.33
C GLU A 96 -6.73 -3.08 15.94
N GLU A 97 -6.36 -2.22 14.98
CA GLU A 97 -6.84 -2.21 13.60
C GLU A 97 -6.23 -3.32 12.74
N MET A 98 -5.14 -3.96 13.20
CA MET A 98 -4.43 -4.98 12.41
C MET A 98 -5.28 -6.23 12.13
N TRP A 99 -6.29 -6.51 12.97
CA TRP A 99 -7.19 -7.64 12.75
C TRP A 99 -8.16 -7.41 11.58
N ASP A 100 -8.45 -6.14 11.26
CA ASP A 100 -9.36 -5.72 10.20
C ASP A 100 -8.61 -5.32 8.92
N ILE A 101 -7.36 -5.78 8.75
CA ILE A 101 -6.47 -5.29 7.69
C ILE A 101 -7.04 -5.52 6.28
N HIS A 102 -7.82 -6.58 6.08
CA HIS A 102 -8.52 -6.86 4.82
C HIS A 102 -9.57 -5.81 4.50
N ASP A 103 -10.34 -5.39 5.50
CA ASP A 103 -11.36 -4.36 5.34
C ASP A 103 -10.72 -3.00 5.13
N ILE A 104 -9.62 -2.71 5.84
CA ILE A 104 -8.83 -1.49 5.63
C ILE A 104 -8.30 -1.43 4.19
N PHE A 105 -7.73 -2.53 3.69
CA PHE A 105 -7.26 -2.62 2.30
C PHE A 105 -8.40 -2.41 1.30
N THR A 106 -9.52 -3.11 1.50
CA THR A 106 -10.68 -3.06 0.60
C THR A 106 -11.32 -1.67 0.58
N ASN A 107 -11.50 -1.07 1.76
CA ASN A 107 -12.06 0.27 1.91
C ASN A 107 -11.13 1.33 1.31
N TYR A 108 -9.82 1.18 1.48
CA TYR A 108 -8.88 2.11 0.86
C TYR A 108 -8.81 1.96 -0.66
N ARG A 109 -8.90 0.73 -1.19
CA ARG A 109 -9.05 0.50 -2.63
C ARG A 109 -10.30 1.19 -3.19
N LYS A 110 -11.43 1.10 -2.48
CA LYS A 110 -12.66 1.84 -2.83
C LYS A 110 -12.45 3.36 -2.76
N HIS A 111 -11.74 3.84 -1.76
CA HIS A 111 -11.39 5.27 -1.63
C HIS A 111 -10.57 5.78 -2.81
N LEU A 112 -9.56 5.02 -3.26
CA LEU A 112 -8.80 5.35 -4.48
C LEU A 112 -9.70 5.35 -5.71
N GLY A 113 -10.63 4.40 -5.81
CA GLY A 113 -11.63 4.37 -6.89
C GLY A 113 -12.52 5.61 -6.93
N LYS A 114 -12.82 6.24 -5.78
CA LYS A 114 -13.59 7.49 -5.71
C LYS A 114 -12.83 8.71 -6.23
N GLN A 115 -11.49 8.67 -6.25
CA GLN A 115 -10.66 9.75 -6.80
C GLN A 115 -10.67 9.79 -8.32
N LEU A 116 -11.13 8.71 -8.97
CA LEU A 116 -11.24 8.65 -10.41
C LEU A 116 -12.34 9.58 -10.92
N SER A 117 -12.09 10.21 -12.07
CA SER A 117 -13.15 10.90 -12.82
C SER A 117 -14.31 9.94 -13.15
N TRP A 118 -15.54 10.47 -13.20
CA TRP A 118 -16.75 9.64 -13.30
C TRP A 118 -16.74 8.71 -14.52
N TRP A 119 -16.24 9.18 -15.67
CA TRP A 119 -16.17 8.36 -16.89
C TRP A 119 -15.14 7.23 -16.74
N VAL A 120 -13.98 7.49 -16.10
CA VAL A 120 -12.97 6.46 -15.84
C VAL A 120 -13.50 5.38 -14.90
N ARG A 121 -14.30 5.75 -13.88
CA ARG A 121 -14.96 4.78 -13.00
C ARG A 121 -15.89 3.82 -13.77
N LEU A 122 -16.66 4.35 -14.72
CA LEU A 122 -17.60 3.54 -15.52
C LEU A 122 -16.89 2.58 -16.47
N THR A 123 -15.73 2.98 -17.00
CA THR A 123 -15.06 2.25 -18.09
C THR A 123 -13.84 1.45 -17.64
N SER A 124 -13.43 1.52 -16.36
CA SER A 124 -12.27 0.77 -15.83
C SER A 124 -12.69 -0.41 -14.95
N ASP A 125 -11.78 -1.36 -14.76
CA ASP A 125 -11.97 -2.52 -13.87
C ASP A 125 -11.79 -2.15 -12.38
N PHE A 126 -11.54 -0.87 -12.07
CA PHE A 126 -11.58 -0.31 -10.71
C PHE A 126 -13.03 -0.11 -10.23
N ARG A 127 -13.89 -1.11 -10.47
CA ARG A 127 -15.23 -1.16 -9.87
C ARG A 127 -15.04 -1.32 -8.36
N GLY A 128 -15.56 -0.36 -7.60
CA GLY A 128 -15.53 -0.35 -6.14
C GLY A 128 -16.27 -1.52 -5.55
#